data_AF-A0A8J8F623-F1
#
_entry.id   AF-A0A8J8F623-F1
#
_cell.length_a   1.000
_cell.length_b   1.000
_cell.length_c   1.000
_cell.angle_alpha   90.00
_cell.angle_beta   90.00
_cell.angle_gamma   90.00
#
_symmetry.space_group_name_H-M   'P 1'
#
loop_
_entity.id
_entity.type
_entity.pdbx_description
1 polymer ?
#
loop_
_entity_poly.entity_id
_entity_poly.type
_entity_poly.pdbx_seq_one_letter_code
_entity_poly.pdbx_strand_id
1 'polypeptide(L)'
;MFGGGGGMNPRKMEQMMEQMGIDVEDVDAEEVVIRTAEYDLVFDDAEVTKMDARGQETYQIVGSPEEVESGAAGGRAGGRGGGAAGGGRPPPGG
;
A
#
# COMPACT_ATOMS: atom_id res chain seq x y z
N MET A 1 -33.52 31.53 8.60
CA MET A 1 -33.01 30.20 9.04
C MET A 1 -31.95 29.77 8.03
N PHE A 2 -30.88 29.09 8.49
CA PHE A 2 -29.55 28.86 7.88
C PHE A 2 -28.53 29.99 8.16
N GLY A 3 -27.63 29.96 9.15
CA GLY A 3 -27.21 28.90 10.07
C GLY A 3 -25.81 28.35 9.73
N GLY A 4 -24.75 28.99 10.24
CA GLY A 4 -23.53 28.28 10.67
C GLY A 4 -22.38 28.07 9.67
N GLY A 5 -21.82 29.14 9.09
CA GLY A 5 -20.56 29.09 8.34
C GLY A 5 -19.31 29.31 9.19
N GLY A 6 -19.24 28.72 10.39
CA GLY A 6 -18.05 28.73 11.23
C GLY A 6 -17.28 27.45 11.03
N GLY A 7 -16.31 27.45 10.10
CA GLY A 7 -15.39 26.33 9.92
C GLY A 7 -14.80 25.93 11.26
N MET A 8 -15.05 24.70 11.69
CA MET A 8 -14.56 24.23 12.99
C MET A 8 -13.03 24.29 13.00
N ASN A 9 -12.48 24.73 14.13
CA ASN A 9 -11.05 24.84 14.32
C ASN A 9 -10.40 23.44 14.16
N PRO A 10 -9.38 23.25 13.30
CA PRO A 10 -8.80 21.94 12.98
C PRO A 10 -8.40 21.13 14.20
N ARG A 11 -7.77 21.79 15.19
CA ARG A 11 -7.38 21.19 16.48
C ARG A 11 -8.52 20.59 17.28
N LYS A 12 -9.73 21.14 17.11
CA LYS A 12 -10.92 20.62 17.78
C LYS A 12 -11.44 19.38 17.07
N MET A 13 -11.27 19.29 15.74
CA MET A 13 -11.64 18.11 14.98
C MET A 13 -10.70 16.95 15.29
N GLU A 14 -9.38 17.18 15.35
CA GLU A 14 -8.39 16.18 15.77
C GLU A 14 -8.73 15.61 17.15
N GLN A 15 -8.94 16.46 18.16
CA GLN A 15 -9.35 16.00 19.50
C GLN A 15 -10.67 15.22 19.50
N MET A 16 -11.61 15.56 18.61
CA MET A 16 -12.87 14.82 18.49
C MET A 16 -12.66 13.46 17.81
N MET A 17 -11.77 13.36 16.82
CA MET A 17 -11.41 12.11 16.15
C MET A 17 -10.72 11.15 17.12
N GLU A 18 -9.73 11.64 17.88
CA GLU A 18 -9.05 10.87 18.93
C GLU A 18 -10.05 10.31 19.96
N GLN A 19 -11.01 11.14 20.42
CA GLN A 19 -12.06 10.71 21.35
C GLN A 19 -13.01 9.65 20.76
N MET A 20 -13.16 9.60 19.43
CA MET A 20 -13.94 8.56 18.75
C MET A 20 -13.15 7.26 18.54
N GLY A 21 -11.85 7.26 18.89
CA GLY A 21 -10.92 6.18 18.62
C GLY A 21 -10.53 6.11 17.14
N ILE A 22 -10.38 7.28 16.52
CA ILE A 22 -9.91 7.43 15.15
C ILE A 22 -8.54 8.12 15.20
N ASP A 23 -7.51 7.41 14.77
CA ASP A 23 -6.14 7.91 14.66
C ASP A 23 -5.85 8.25 13.19
N VAL A 24 -5.29 9.43 12.94
CA VAL A 24 -4.90 9.88 11.60
C VAL A 24 -3.41 10.22 11.62
N GLU A 25 -2.64 9.65 10.71
CA GLU A 25 -1.21 9.88 10.58
C GLU A 25 -0.78 10.00 9.11
N ASP A 26 0.20 10.87 8.86
CA ASP A 26 0.88 10.92 7.57
C ASP A 26 1.96 9.84 7.51
N VAL A 27 2.01 9.13 6.38
CA VAL A 27 2.97 8.08 6.11
C VAL A 27 4.02 8.62 5.16
N ASP A 28 5.27 8.69 5.64
CA ASP A 28 6.44 9.07 4.85
C ASP A 28 6.86 7.90 3.94
N ALA A 29 6.13 7.74 2.83
CA ALA A 29 6.33 6.64 1.88
C ALA A 29 7.34 7.02 0.80
N GLU A 30 8.39 6.20 0.64
CA GLU A 30 9.36 6.37 -0.46
C GLU A 30 8.78 5.94 -1.82
N GLU A 31 7.83 5.01 -1.83
CA GLU A 31 7.19 4.49 -3.04
C GLU A 31 5.85 3.85 -2.66
N VAL A 32 4.83 4.02 -3.51
CA VAL A 32 3.57 3.25 -3.43
C VAL A 32 3.40 2.44 -4.70
N VAL A 33 3.19 1.13 -4.53
CA VAL A 33 2.90 0.22 -5.63
C VAL A 33 1.50 -0.36 -5.47
N ILE A 34 0.61 -0.08 -6.41
CA ILE A 34 -0.69 -0.73 -6.51
C ILE A 34 -0.61 -1.77 -7.61
N ARG A 35 -0.59 -3.05 -7.22
CA ARG A 35 -0.59 -4.16 -8.18
C ARG A 35 -2.00 -4.51 -8.61
N THR A 36 -2.20 -4.64 -9.92
CA THR A 36 -3.46 -5.12 -10.48
C THR A 36 -3.20 -6.33 -11.39
N ALA A 37 -4.27 -6.92 -11.93
CA ALA A 37 -4.15 -8.08 -12.82
C ALA A 37 -3.64 -7.72 -14.22
N GLU A 38 -3.79 -6.46 -14.65
CA GLU A 38 -3.50 -6.01 -16.02
C GLU A 38 -2.25 -5.13 -16.08
N TYR A 39 -2.10 -4.23 -15.10
CA TYR A 39 -0.98 -3.32 -14.95
C TYR A 39 -0.69 -3.05 -13.47
N ASP A 40 0.46 -2.47 -13.17
CA ASP A 40 0.74 -1.91 -11.85
C ASP A 40 0.80 -0.39 -11.94
N LEU A 41 0.45 0.29 -10.85
CA LEU A 41 0.63 1.73 -10.69
C LEU A 41 1.76 1.98 -9.70
N VAL A 42 2.75 2.75 -10.10
CA VAL A 42 3.91 3.13 -9.29
C VAL A 42 3.87 4.62 -9.01
N PHE A 43 3.90 5.00 -7.73
CA PHE A 43 4.00 6.39 -7.30
C PHE A 43 5.34 6.58 -6.59
N ASP A 44 6.26 7.33 -7.19
CA ASP A 44 7.57 7.66 -6.59
C ASP A 44 7.47 8.78 -5.53
N ASP A 45 6.46 9.64 -5.63
CA ASP A 45 6.25 10.79 -4.74
C ASP A 45 4.78 10.88 -4.32
N ALA A 46 4.29 9.88 -3.58
CA ALA A 46 2.92 9.87 -3.07
C ALA A 46 2.79 10.55 -1.70
N GLU A 47 1.78 11.39 -1.55
CA GLU A 47 1.29 11.78 -0.23
C GLU A 47 0.34 10.69 0.27
N VAL A 48 0.68 10.08 1.41
CA VAL A 48 -0.09 8.97 1.99
C VAL A 48 -0.55 9.36 3.39
N THR A 49 -1.86 9.30 3.61
CA THR A 49 -2.46 9.47 4.95
C THR A 49 -3.13 8.16 5.35
N LYS A 50 -2.79 7.65 6.55
CA LYS A 50 -3.47 6.51 7.17
C LYS A 50 -4.51 6.99 8.17
N MET A 51 -5.70 6.42 8.11
CA MET A 51 -6.75 6.56 9.11
C MET A 51 -7.05 5.19 9.73
N ASP A 52 -6.84 5.03 11.03
CA ASP A 52 -7.29 3.85 11.78
C ASP A 52 -8.58 4.22 12.54
N ALA A 53 -9.68 3.56 12.20
CA ALA A 53 -10.92 3.65 12.96
C ALA A 53 -11.22 2.33 13.67
N ARG A 54 -10.77 2.21 14.92
CA ARG A 54 -11.02 1.05 15.79
C ARG A 54 -10.51 -0.27 15.19
N GLY A 55 -9.29 -0.24 14.65
CA GLY A 55 -8.62 -1.38 14.02
C GLY A 55 -9.02 -1.60 12.55
N GLN A 56 -9.74 -0.66 11.94
CA GLN A 56 -9.98 -0.64 10.50
C GLN A 56 -9.14 0.46 9.88
N GLU A 57 -8.08 0.07 9.19
CA GLU A 57 -7.18 0.99 8.51
C GLU A 57 -7.72 1.36 7.12
N THR A 58 -7.66 2.64 6.79
CA THR A 58 -7.91 3.18 5.47
C THR A 58 -6.74 4.06 5.07
N TYR A 59 -6.25 3.89 3.84
CA TYR A 59 -5.15 4.68 3.30
C TYR A 59 -5.67 5.58 2.17
N GLN A 60 -5.38 6.87 2.27
CA GLN A 60 -5.59 7.83 1.19
C GLN A 60 -4.25 8.09 0.52
N ILE A 61 -4.19 7.88 -0.79
CA ILE A 61 -3.00 8.09 -1.60
C ILE A 61 -3.32 9.21 -2.60
N VAL A 62 -2.51 10.26 -2.59
CA VAL A 62 -2.59 11.38 -3.54
C VAL A 62 -1.26 11.49 -4.28
N GLY A 63 -1.29 11.45 -5.60
CA GLY A 63 -0.09 11.52 -6.43
C GLY A 63 -0.40 11.25 -7.90
N SER A 64 0.65 11.27 -8.73
CA SER A 64 0.56 10.91 -10.15
C SER A 64 1.34 9.61 -10.38
N PRO A 65 0.67 8.49 -10.67
CA PRO A 65 1.36 7.23 -10.89
C PRO A 65 1.83 7.07 -12.33
N GLU A 66 2.88 6.26 -12.51
CA GLU A 66 3.22 5.63 -13.79
C GLU A 66 2.57 4.24 -13.88
N GLU A 67 1.99 3.93 -15.04
CA GLU A 67 1.44 2.60 -15.34
C GLU A 67 2.54 1.72 -15.96
N VAL A 68 2.74 0.53 -15.39
CA VAL A 68 3.71 -0.46 -15.87
C VAL A 68 3.05 -1.82 -16.06
N GLU A 69 3.69 -2.73 -16.79
CA GLU A 69 3.17 -4.09 -16.96
C GLU A 69 2.94 -4.79 -15.61
N SER A 70 1.86 -5.57 -15.49
CA SER A 70 1.53 -6.28 -14.24
C SER A 70 2.71 -7.14 -13.76
N GLY A 71 3.11 -6.95 -12.50
CA GLY A 71 4.23 -7.64 -11.88
C GLY A 71 5.59 -6.98 -12.11
N ALA A 72 5.67 -5.89 -12.88
CA ALA A 72 6.90 -5.15 -13.10
C ALA A 72 7.25 -4.21 -11.93
N ALA A 73 6.26 -3.76 -11.15
CA ALA A 73 6.45 -2.83 -10.03
C ALA A 73 7.07 -3.46 -8.76
N GLY A 74 7.80 -4.57 -8.90
CA GLY A 74 8.24 -5.40 -7.78
C GLY A 74 9.61 -6.02 -7.99
N GLY A 75 10.57 -5.22 -8.46
CA GLY A 75 11.91 -5.68 -8.79
C GLY A 75 12.93 -5.57 -7.66
N ARG A 76 12.78 -6.31 -6.55
CA ARG A 76 13.94 -6.80 -5.76
C ARG A 76 13.61 -7.95 -4.80
N ALA A 77 14.26 -9.08 -5.10
CA ALA A 77 14.57 -10.25 -4.27
C ALA A 77 13.48 -11.32 -4.03
N GLY A 78 13.60 -12.45 -4.76
CA GLY A 78 13.42 -13.78 -4.16
C GLY A 78 12.64 -14.82 -4.95
N GLY A 79 13.22 -15.37 -6.03
CA GLY A 79 12.59 -16.45 -6.81
C GLY A 79 13.56 -17.37 -7.56
N ARG A 80 14.61 -17.83 -6.85
CA ARG A 80 15.47 -19.03 -7.08
C ARG A 80 15.68 -19.53 -8.52
N GLY A 81 16.95 -19.50 -8.93
CA GLY A 81 17.45 -20.06 -10.18
C GLY A 81 17.07 -21.52 -10.39
N GLY A 82 16.60 -21.81 -11.60
CA GLY A 82 16.44 -23.15 -12.15
C GLY A 82 17.80 -23.76 -12.48
N GLY A 83 18.56 -24.13 -11.46
CA GLY A 83 19.69 -25.05 -11.59
C GLY A 83 19.19 -26.49 -11.51
N ALA A 84 18.69 -27.06 -12.61
CA ALA A 84 18.51 -28.51 -12.73
C ALA A 84 19.76 -29.11 -13.42
N ALA A 85 20.83 -29.27 -12.63
CA ALA A 85 21.93 -30.17 -12.96
C ALA A 85 21.47 -31.63 -12.83
N GLY A 86 21.92 -32.48 -13.75
CA GLY A 86 21.51 -33.86 -13.88
C GLY A 86 21.81 -34.76 -12.67
N GLY A 87 21.00 -35.80 -12.54
CA GLY A 87 21.21 -36.92 -11.63
C GLY A 87 20.58 -38.18 -12.23
N GLY A 88 21.43 -39.10 -12.67
CA GLY A 88 21.05 -40.33 -13.36
C GLY A 88 20.20 -41.29 -12.53
N ARG A 89 19.42 -42.07 -13.26
CA ARG A 89 18.63 -43.21 -12.81
C ARG A 89 19.51 -44.34 -12.28
N PRO A 90 19.14 -45.00 -11.17
CA PRO A 90 19.33 -46.44 -11.06
C PRO A 90 17.98 -47.15 -10.86
N PRO A 91 17.86 -48.43 -11.27
CA PRO A 91 16.63 -49.20 -11.16
C PRO A 91 16.53 -49.92 -9.80
N PRO A 92 15.32 -50.16 -9.26
CA PRO A 92 15.04 -51.35 -8.45
C PRO A 92 14.41 -52.41 -9.38
N GLY A 93 14.74 -53.68 -9.40
CA GLY A 93 15.37 -54.59 -8.44
C GLY A 93 14.64 -55.92 -8.65
N GLY A 94 15.34 -57.00 -8.97
CA GLY A 94 14.81 -58.35 -9.18
C GLY A 94 15.64 -59.36 -8.42
#